data_AF-A0A534XZI3-F1
#
_entry.id   AF-A0A534XZI3-F1
#
_cell.length_a   1.000
_cell.length_b   1.000
_cell.length_c   1.000
_cell.angle_alpha   90.00
_cell.angle_beta   90.00
_cell.angle_gamma   90.00
#
_symmetry.space_group_name_H-M   'P 1'
#
loop_
_entity.id
_entity.type
_entity.pdbx_description
1 polymer ?
#
loop_
_entity_poly.entity_id
_entity_poly.type
_entity_poly.pdbx_seq_one_letter_code
_entity_poly.pdbx_strand_id
1 'polypeptide(L)'
;MRRVLLAALVATAACKKPVAAPRFCSQDLSGVWVNASDQHFAYRLEDKGERVDGKFFAREEDGGESTSQPGEPILIELHRGAETLDGVMKSSGQSPTGRTCPIDFKLQFTSCEAASMQVVAETKVSVRDDCSRAREQDGGLAPTSLVEYRWERPDAGK
;
A
#
# COMPACT_ATOMS: atom_id res chain seq x y z
N MET A 1 -32.42 42.75 54.35
CA MET A 1 -31.62 41.51 54.46
C MET A 1 -31.25 41.05 53.06
N ARG A 2 -29.94 40.93 52.79
CA ARG A 2 -29.32 40.44 51.54
C ARG A 2 -29.70 38.98 51.26
N ARG A 3 -30.08 38.63 50.03
CA ARG A 3 -29.73 37.34 49.40
C ARG A 3 -29.54 37.55 47.89
N VAL A 4 -28.27 37.68 47.50
CA VAL A 4 -27.82 37.58 46.11
C VAL A 4 -27.69 36.10 45.80
N LEU A 5 -28.48 35.58 44.86
CA LEU A 5 -28.30 34.24 44.29
C LEU A 5 -27.42 34.37 43.05
N LEU A 6 -26.12 34.08 43.21
CA LEU A 6 -25.24 33.80 42.07
C LEU A 6 -25.59 32.42 41.52
N ALA A 7 -26.19 32.38 40.34
CA ALA A 7 -26.28 31.16 39.54
C ALA A 7 -24.94 30.95 38.82
N ALA A 8 -24.21 29.90 39.21
CA ALA A 8 -22.96 29.49 38.57
C ALA A 8 -23.24 28.95 37.16
N LEU A 9 -22.74 29.66 36.14
CA LEU A 9 -22.61 29.17 34.77
C LEU A 9 -21.47 28.15 34.72
N VAL A 10 -21.80 26.87 34.69
CA VAL A 10 -20.85 25.80 34.37
C VAL A 10 -20.60 25.86 32.86
N ALA A 11 -19.53 26.55 32.47
CA ALA A 11 -19.04 26.50 31.10
C ALA A 11 -18.49 25.09 30.83
N THR A 12 -19.27 24.25 30.17
CA THR A 12 -18.77 22.98 29.62
C THR A 12 -17.80 23.32 28.49
N ALA A 13 -16.50 23.34 28.82
CA ALA A 13 -15.45 23.31 27.81
C ALA A 13 -15.54 21.97 27.09
N ALA A 14 -16.39 21.90 26.06
CA ALA A 14 -16.43 20.78 25.14
C ALA A 14 -15.07 20.75 24.42
N CYS A 15 -14.17 19.89 24.89
CA CYS A 15 -12.98 19.48 24.14
C CYS A 15 -13.43 18.94 22.79
N LYS A 16 -13.48 19.81 21.77
CA LYS A 16 -13.58 19.39 20.38
C LYS A 16 -12.32 18.58 20.10
N LYS A 17 -12.44 17.25 20.10
CA LYS A 17 -11.37 16.39 19.57
C LYS A 17 -11.06 16.90 18.16
N PRO A 18 -9.80 17.17 17.81
CA PRO A 18 -9.45 17.57 16.46
C PRO A 18 -9.95 16.48 15.52
N VAL A 19 -10.81 16.87 14.57
CA VAL A 19 -11.23 15.97 13.49
C VAL A 19 -9.98 15.70 12.67
N ALA A 20 -9.60 14.42 12.55
CA ALA A 20 -8.46 14.03 11.73
C ALA A 20 -8.68 14.55 10.31
N ALA A 21 -7.64 15.12 9.70
CA ALA A 21 -7.70 15.58 8.32
C ALA A 21 -8.12 14.40 7.41
N PRO A 22 -8.93 14.66 6.36
CA PRO A 22 -9.27 13.63 5.39
C PRO A 22 -7.98 13.06 4.77
N ARG A 23 -7.92 11.74 4.65
CA ARG A 23 -6.84 11.00 3.99
C ARG A 23 -7.39 10.45 2.68
N PHE A 24 -6.53 10.37 1.65
CA PHE A 24 -6.87 9.79 0.35
C PHE A 24 -7.58 8.44 0.45
N CYS A 25 -7.08 7.58 1.33
CA CYS A 25 -7.67 6.29 1.62
C CYS A 25 -7.80 6.20 3.15
N SER A 26 -9.03 6.19 3.68
CA SER A 26 -9.29 6.12 5.13
C SER A 26 -9.92 4.82 5.58
N GLN A 27 -10.28 3.94 4.63
CA GLN A 27 -10.83 2.62 4.93
C GLN A 27 -9.75 1.64 5.42
N ASP A 28 -10.20 0.64 6.19
CA ASP A 28 -9.39 -0.51 6.56
C ASP A 28 -9.10 -1.37 5.32
N LEU A 29 -7.81 -1.48 5.00
CA LEU A 29 -7.34 -2.25 3.85
C LEU A 29 -7.04 -3.71 4.19
N SER A 30 -7.16 -4.11 5.45
CA SER A 30 -6.86 -5.47 5.90
C SER A 30 -7.64 -6.53 5.14
N GLY A 31 -7.01 -7.69 4.95
CA GLY A 31 -7.61 -8.85 4.27
C GLY A 31 -7.00 -9.13 2.90
N VAL A 32 -7.72 -9.91 2.09
CA VAL A 32 -7.27 -10.32 0.77
C VAL A 32 -7.81 -9.39 -0.30
N TRP A 33 -6.94 -9.10 -1.27
CA TRP A 33 -7.24 -8.42 -2.53
C TRP A 33 -6.71 -9.30 -3.68
N VAL A 34 -7.43 -9.36 -4.78
CA VAL A 34 -7.03 -10.10 -5.98
C VAL A 34 -6.81 -9.15 -7.14
N ASN A 35 -5.92 -9.51 -8.06
CA ASN A 35 -5.78 -8.79 -9.31
C ASN A 35 -7.01 -9.06 -10.19
N ALA A 36 -7.68 -7.99 -10.63
CA ALA A 36 -8.89 -8.07 -11.44
C ALA A 36 -8.70 -8.82 -12.76
N SER A 37 -7.53 -8.67 -13.40
CA SER A 37 -7.25 -9.31 -14.69
C SER A 37 -6.90 -10.79 -14.54
N ASP A 38 -6.43 -11.20 -13.36
CA ASP A 38 -6.06 -12.58 -13.06
C ASP A 38 -6.09 -12.85 -11.56
N GLN A 39 -7.16 -13.50 -11.09
CA GLN A 39 -7.38 -13.75 -9.66
C GLN A 39 -6.45 -14.82 -9.06
N HIS A 40 -5.63 -15.50 -9.87
CA HIS A 40 -4.55 -16.34 -9.35
C HIS A 40 -3.47 -15.51 -8.65
N PHE A 41 -3.44 -14.20 -8.87
CA PHE A 41 -2.51 -13.29 -8.20
C PHE A 41 -3.24 -12.49 -7.12
N ALA A 42 -2.77 -12.62 -5.89
CA ALA A 42 -3.42 -12.02 -4.73
C ALA A 42 -2.43 -11.34 -3.78
N TYR A 43 -3.01 -10.49 -2.95
CA TYR A 43 -2.32 -9.64 -1.98
C TYR A 43 -3.03 -9.77 -0.65
N ARG A 44 -2.29 -10.06 0.42
CA ARG A 44 -2.83 -10.00 1.79
C ARG A 44 -2.25 -8.78 2.47
N LEU A 45 -3.13 -7.89 2.91
CA LEU A 45 -2.76 -6.66 3.58
C LEU A 45 -3.14 -6.73 5.07
N GLU A 46 -2.35 -6.05 5.88
CA GLU A 46 -2.58 -5.76 7.30
C GLU A 46 -2.47 -4.26 7.50
N ASP A 47 -3.59 -3.62 7.82
CA ASP A 47 -3.66 -2.18 8.02
C ASP A 47 -3.35 -1.80 9.47
N LYS A 48 -2.34 -0.95 9.65
CA LYS A 48 -1.88 -0.48 10.96
C LYS A 48 -2.14 1.01 11.14
N GLY A 49 -3.11 1.56 10.40
CA GLY A 49 -3.48 2.96 10.45
C GLY A 49 -2.66 3.80 9.47
N GLU A 50 -1.43 4.17 9.82
CA GLU A 50 -0.58 5.01 8.94
C GLU A 50 0.27 4.22 7.95
N ARG A 51 0.49 2.94 8.27
CA ARG A 51 1.24 1.99 7.46
C ARG A 51 0.36 0.79 7.15
N VAL A 52 0.50 0.26 5.94
CA VAL A 52 -0.11 -1.01 5.54
C VAL A 52 1.00 -1.94 5.13
N ASP A 53 1.09 -3.07 5.81
CA ASP A 53 2.02 -4.14 5.43
C ASP A 53 1.29 -5.18 4.62
N GLY A 54 2.00 -5.92 3.78
CA GLY A 54 1.38 -7.02 3.08
C GLY A 54 2.36 -7.95 2.40
N LYS A 55 1.78 -8.91 1.71
CA LYS A 55 2.52 -9.85 0.86
C LYS A 55 1.73 -10.17 -0.40
N PHE A 56 2.47 -10.44 -1.46
CA PHE A 56 1.95 -11.03 -2.69
C PHE A 56 2.08 -12.55 -2.63
N PHE A 57 1.08 -13.26 -3.17
CA PHE A 57 1.06 -14.72 -3.22
C PHE A 57 0.25 -15.21 -4.43
N ALA A 58 0.48 -16.47 -4.82
CA ALA A 58 -0.39 -17.15 -5.77
C ALA A 58 -1.59 -17.72 -5.02
N ARG A 59 -2.78 -17.50 -5.54
CA ARG A 59 -4.03 -17.94 -4.93
C ARG A 59 -4.47 -19.23 -5.62
N GLU A 60 -4.67 -20.26 -4.81
CA GLU A 60 -5.21 -21.54 -5.26
C GLU A 60 -6.71 -21.41 -5.60
N GLU A 61 -7.26 -22.38 -6.32
CA GLU A 61 -8.68 -22.38 -6.73
C GLU A 61 -9.63 -22.28 -5.53
N ASP A 62 -9.29 -22.94 -4.42
CA ASP A 62 -10.04 -22.92 -3.15
C ASP A 62 -9.84 -21.63 -2.33
N GLY A 63 -9.01 -20.71 -2.81
CA GLY A 63 -8.63 -19.48 -2.12
C GLY A 63 -7.51 -19.61 -1.10
N GLY A 64 -6.88 -20.79 -1.03
CA GLY A 64 -5.64 -21.02 -0.31
C GLY A 64 -4.49 -20.16 -0.86
N GLU A 65 -3.44 -20.02 -0.05
CA GLU A 65 -2.22 -19.32 -0.44
C GLU A 65 -1.15 -20.31 -0.84
N SER A 66 -0.50 -20.07 -1.96
CA SER A 66 0.73 -20.71 -2.37
C SER A 66 1.81 -19.70 -2.72
N THR A 67 3.05 -20.17 -2.70
CA THR A 67 4.18 -19.34 -3.07
C THR A 67 4.12 -19.07 -4.58
N SER A 68 4.05 -17.79 -4.95
CA SER A 68 3.96 -17.38 -6.36
C SER A 68 5.24 -17.62 -7.16
N GLN A 69 6.40 -17.63 -6.51
CA GLN A 69 7.70 -17.88 -7.13
C GLN A 69 8.68 -18.56 -6.16
N PRO A 70 9.61 -19.41 -6.62
CA PRO A 70 10.70 -19.90 -5.78
C PRO A 70 11.57 -18.73 -5.29
N GLY A 71 11.79 -18.61 -3.98
CA GLY A 71 12.65 -17.57 -3.41
C GLY A 71 12.05 -16.87 -2.20
N GLU A 72 12.55 -15.67 -1.92
CA GLU A 72 12.05 -14.82 -0.84
C GLU A 72 10.63 -14.30 -1.14
N PRO A 73 9.78 -14.15 -0.12
CA PRO A 73 8.43 -13.62 -0.31
C PRO A 73 8.48 -12.19 -0.84
N ILE A 74 7.56 -11.86 -1.76
CA ILE A 74 7.36 -10.50 -2.21
C ILE A 74 6.52 -9.76 -1.17
N LEU A 75 7.12 -8.75 -0.54
CA LEU A 75 6.51 -7.99 0.55
C LEU A 75 5.99 -6.65 0.06
N ILE A 76 4.97 -6.11 0.71
CA ILE A 76 4.37 -4.83 0.40
C ILE A 76 4.48 -3.94 1.64
N GLU A 77 4.93 -2.70 1.46
CA GLU A 77 4.93 -1.67 2.49
C GLU A 77 4.33 -0.40 1.89
N LEU A 78 3.21 0.06 2.46
CA LEU A 78 2.52 1.28 2.03
C LEU A 78 2.41 2.28 3.18
N HIS A 79 2.35 3.55 2.82
CA HIS A 79 2.20 4.68 3.73
C HIS A 79 1.01 5.54 3.31
N ARG A 80 0.19 5.94 4.30
CA ARG A 80 -0.92 6.86 4.07
C ARG A 80 -0.45 8.31 4.10
N GLY A 81 -0.60 8.99 2.98
CA GLY A 81 -0.52 10.43 2.87
C GLY A 81 -1.89 11.10 2.98
N ALA A 82 -1.89 12.44 2.98
CA ALA A 82 -3.12 13.22 2.87
C ALA A 82 -3.79 13.01 1.50
N GLU A 83 -2.98 12.97 0.44
CA GLU A 83 -3.44 12.91 -0.97
C GLU A 83 -3.11 11.59 -1.67
N THR A 84 -2.33 10.72 -1.02
CA THR A 84 -1.83 9.48 -1.63
C THR A 84 -1.90 8.30 -0.66
N LEU A 85 -1.94 7.10 -1.23
CA LEU A 85 -1.45 5.88 -0.60
C LEU A 85 -0.36 5.35 -1.53
N ASP A 86 0.87 5.31 -1.05
CA ASP A 86 2.03 4.96 -1.86
C ASP A 86 3.03 4.14 -1.06
N GLY A 87 3.93 3.46 -1.75
CA GLY A 87 4.92 2.62 -1.10
C GLY A 87 5.67 1.75 -2.09
N VAL A 88 6.06 0.57 -1.63
CA VAL A 88 6.92 -0.34 -2.38
C VAL A 88 6.45 -1.79 -2.29
N MET A 89 6.67 -2.51 -3.38
CA MET A 89 6.73 -3.96 -3.43
C MET A 89 8.20 -4.38 -3.40
N LYS A 90 8.62 -5.08 -2.36
CA LYS A 90 9.98 -5.54 -2.14
C LYS A 90 10.16 -6.93 -2.71
N SER A 91 11.17 -7.09 -3.56
CA SER A 91 11.54 -8.37 -4.17
C SER A 91 13.05 -8.44 -4.36
N SER A 92 13.53 -9.44 -5.07
CA SER A 92 14.93 -9.57 -5.48
C SER A 92 15.02 -9.71 -7.01
N GLY A 93 16.16 -9.31 -7.56
CA GLY A 93 16.45 -9.49 -8.98
C GLY A 93 17.95 -9.58 -9.24
N GLN A 94 18.33 -9.86 -10.48
CA GLN A 94 19.72 -10.02 -10.87
C GLN A 94 20.27 -8.73 -11.50
N SER A 95 21.45 -8.32 -11.04
CA SER A 95 22.29 -7.31 -11.71
C SER A 95 22.92 -7.87 -13.00
N PRO A 96 23.54 -7.03 -13.85
CA PRO A 96 24.21 -7.49 -15.08
C PRO A 96 25.30 -8.56 -14.85
N THR A 97 25.97 -8.54 -13.69
CA THR A 97 26.97 -9.58 -13.32
C THR A 97 26.38 -10.83 -12.69
N GLY A 98 25.05 -10.91 -12.54
CA GLY A 98 24.35 -12.05 -11.95
C GLY A 98 24.25 -12.01 -10.42
N ARG A 99 24.72 -10.94 -9.76
CA ARG A 99 24.51 -10.75 -8.31
C ARG A 99 23.02 -10.52 -8.02
N THR A 100 22.47 -11.25 -7.05
CA THR A 100 21.13 -11.01 -6.48
C THR A 100 21.13 -9.72 -5.67
N CYS A 101 20.22 -8.81 -6.00
CA CYS A 101 20.03 -7.53 -5.36
C CYS A 101 18.60 -7.39 -4.84
N PRO A 102 18.38 -6.76 -3.66
CA PRO A 102 17.05 -6.33 -3.26
C PRO A 102 16.56 -5.24 -4.23
N ILE A 103 15.29 -5.31 -4.60
CA ILE A 103 14.64 -4.35 -5.49
C ILE A 103 13.34 -3.92 -4.86
N ASP A 104 13.22 -2.63 -4.63
CA ASP A 104 11.95 -1.99 -4.31
C ASP A 104 11.30 -1.51 -5.61
N PHE A 105 10.10 -1.97 -5.90
CA PHE A 105 9.25 -1.50 -6.99
C PHE A 105 8.20 -0.56 -6.43
N LYS A 106 8.10 0.66 -6.95
CA LYS A 106 7.13 1.64 -6.45
C LYS A 106 5.69 1.21 -6.73
N LEU A 107 4.83 1.46 -5.76
CA LEU A 107 3.38 1.35 -5.86
C LEU A 107 2.77 2.72 -5.56
N GLN A 108 1.83 3.15 -6.40
CA GLN A 108 1.05 4.35 -6.19
C GLN A 108 -0.42 4.04 -6.41
N PHE A 109 -1.25 4.28 -5.40
CA PHE A 109 -2.69 4.09 -5.49
C PHE A 109 -3.33 5.37 -6.02
N THR A 110 -4.10 5.23 -7.10
CA THR A 110 -4.76 6.34 -7.81
C THR A 110 -6.27 6.38 -7.54
N SER A 111 -6.83 5.28 -7.03
CA SER A 111 -8.18 5.25 -6.45
C SER A 111 -8.25 4.31 -5.25
N CYS A 112 -9.16 4.60 -4.31
CA CYS A 112 -9.41 3.78 -3.12
C CYS A 112 -10.92 3.71 -2.85
N GLU A 113 -11.57 2.71 -3.42
CA GLU A 113 -13.00 2.41 -3.20
C GLU A 113 -13.15 1.17 -2.31
N ALA A 114 -14.33 1.00 -1.70
CA ALA A 114 -14.57 -0.04 -0.70
C ALA A 114 -14.26 -1.47 -1.19
N ALA A 115 -14.59 -1.76 -2.45
CA ALA A 115 -14.42 -3.08 -3.06
C ALA A 115 -13.29 -3.14 -4.10
N SER A 116 -12.72 -2.00 -4.48
CA SER A 116 -11.64 -1.97 -5.48
C SER A 116 -10.68 -0.79 -5.31
N MET A 117 -9.44 -1.01 -5.70
CA MET A 117 -8.38 -0.01 -5.73
C MET A 117 -7.69 -0.01 -7.09
N GLN A 118 -7.29 1.17 -7.54
CA GLN A 118 -6.47 1.33 -8.73
C GLN A 118 -5.02 1.59 -8.30
N VAL A 119 -4.08 0.81 -8.86
CA VAL A 119 -2.67 0.80 -8.45
C VAL A 119 -1.78 0.91 -9.68
N VAL A 120 -0.94 1.94 -9.71
CA VAL A 120 0.17 2.05 -10.67
C VAL A 120 1.40 1.44 -10.02
N ALA A 121 1.96 0.41 -10.63
CA ALA A 121 3.12 -0.33 -10.13
C ALA A 121 4.28 -0.27 -11.11
N GLU A 122 5.49 -0.09 -10.59
CA GLU A 122 6.69 -0.41 -11.36
C GLU A 122 6.80 -1.93 -11.53
N THR A 123 7.03 -2.38 -12.77
CA THR A 123 7.19 -3.81 -13.10
C THR A 123 8.58 -4.15 -13.62
N LYS A 124 9.38 -3.14 -13.93
CA LYS A 124 10.77 -3.30 -14.36
C LYS A 124 11.63 -2.15 -13.84
N VAL A 125 12.71 -2.51 -13.19
CA VAL A 125 13.75 -1.60 -12.66
C VAL A 125 15.10 -2.18 -13.05
N SER A 126 15.99 -1.33 -13.57
CA SER A 126 17.38 -1.71 -13.79
C SER A 126 18.21 -1.40 -12.55
N VAL A 127 19.00 -2.37 -12.11
CA VAL A 127 19.94 -2.24 -10.98
C VAL A 127 21.37 -2.42 -11.46
N ARG A 128 22.30 -1.73 -10.80
CA ARG A 128 23.75 -1.84 -11.01
C ARG A 128 24.32 -2.93 -10.10
N ASP A 129 25.59 -3.30 -10.30
CA ASP A 129 26.26 -4.34 -9.50
C ASP A 129 26.46 -3.95 -8.02
N ASP A 130 26.35 -2.66 -7.69
CA ASP A 130 26.30 -2.15 -6.32
C ASP A 130 24.88 -2.22 -5.70
N CYS A 131 23.93 -2.84 -6.40
CA CYS A 131 22.50 -2.96 -6.07
C CYS A 131 21.75 -1.62 -5.97
N SER A 132 22.33 -0.52 -6.43
CA SER A 132 21.61 0.74 -6.61
C SER A 132 20.84 0.75 -7.92
N ARG A 133 19.77 1.56 -7.99
CA ARG A 133 19.07 1.80 -9.26
C ARG A 133 20.00 2.41 -10.30
N ALA A 134 19.85 1.94 -11.54
CA ALA A 134 20.54 2.53 -12.68
C ALA A 134 20.15 4.00 -12.86
N ARG A 135 21.10 4.78 -13.33
CA ARG A 135 20.94 6.21 -13.61
C ARG A 135 21.35 6.51 -15.04
N GLU A 136 20.71 7.49 -15.63
CA GLU A 136 21.07 8.08 -16.92
C GLU A 136 22.32 8.96 -16.79
N GLN A 137 22.87 9.39 -17.94
CA GLN A 137 24.08 10.23 -17.98
C GLN A 137 23.91 11.58 -17.29
N ASP A 138 22.69 12.12 -17.26
CA ASP A 138 22.33 13.36 -16.56
C ASP A 138 22.17 13.18 -15.04
N GLY A 139 22.35 11.95 -14.53
CA GLY A 139 22.17 11.60 -13.12
C GLY A 139 20.73 11.28 -12.72
N GLY A 140 19.76 11.39 -13.63
CA GLY A 140 18.37 10.95 -13.45
C GLY A 140 18.27 9.43 -13.25
N LEU A 141 17.16 8.96 -12.69
CA LEU A 141 16.90 7.51 -12.64
C LEU A 141 16.61 6.99 -14.05
N ALA A 142 17.15 5.81 -14.38
CA ALA A 142 16.81 5.14 -15.62
C ALA A 142 15.29 4.89 -15.70
N PRO A 143 14.69 4.94 -16.90
CA PRO A 143 13.26 4.69 -17.08
C PRO A 143 12.82 3.34 -16.50
N THR A 144 11.68 3.34 -15.81
CA THR A 144 11.02 2.15 -15.29
C THR A 144 9.80 1.80 -16.13
N SER A 145 9.42 0.52 -16.18
CA SER A 145 8.14 0.13 -16.74
C SER A 145 7.04 0.28 -15.69
N LEU A 146 5.94 0.92 -16.06
CA LEU A 146 4.76 1.08 -15.22
C LEU A 146 3.60 0.29 -15.80
N VAL A 147 2.84 -0.38 -14.93
CA VAL A 147 1.58 -1.04 -15.27
C VAL A 147 0.54 -0.60 -14.27
N GLU A 148 -0.67 -0.37 -14.76
CA GLU A 148 -1.83 -0.07 -13.94
C GLU A 148 -2.64 -1.36 -13.72
N TYR A 149 -2.90 -1.67 -12.45
CA TYR A 149 -3.66 -2.82 -12.00
C TYR A 149 -4.90 -2.35 -11.24
N ARG A 150 -5.99 -3.11 -11.38
CA ARG A 150 -7.14 -3.03 -10.49
C ARG A 150 -7.06 -4.16 -9.47
N TRP A 151 -7.07 -3.81 -8.20
CA TRP A 151 -7.16 -4.77 -7.09
C TRP A 151 -8.58 -4.78 -6.57
N GLU A 152 -9.13 -5.96 -6.33
CA GLU A 152 -10.52 -6.13 -5.92
C GLU A 152 -10.60 -7.02 -4.69
N ARG A 153 -11.62 -6.82 -3.87
CA ARG A 153 -11.96 -7.83 -2.87
C ARG A 153 -12.35 -9.11 -3.63
N PRO A 154 -11.85 -10.30 -3.23
CA PRO A 154 -12.33 -11.54 -3.84
C PRO A 154 -13.84 -11.60 -3.63
N ASP A 155 -14.59 -11.98 -4.67
CA ASP A 155 -16.02 -12.20 -4.54
C ASP A 155 -16.23 -13.19 -3.39
N ALA A 156 -16.96 -12.75 -2.35
CA ALA A 156 -17.48 -13.66 -1.35
C ALA A 156 -18.49 -14.54 -2.08
N GLY A 157 -18.04 -15.71 -2.55
CA GLY A 157 -18.71 -16.55 -3.54
C GLY A 157 -20.24 -16.50 -3.47
N LYS A 158 -20.86 -16.26 -4.62
CA LYS A 158 -22.24 -16.70 -4.84
C LYS A 158 -22.29 -18.20 -5.02
#